data_AF-A0A974XFU5-F1
#
_entry.id   AF-A0A974XFU5-F1
#
_cell.length_a   1.000
_cell.length_b   1.000
_cell.length_c   1.000
_cell.angle_alpha   90.00
_cell.angle_beta   90.00
_cell.angle_gamma   90.00
#
_symmetry.space_group_name_H-M   'P 1'
#
loop_
_entity.id
_entity.type
_entity.pdbx_description
1 polymer ?
#
loop_
_entity_poly.entity_id
_entity_poly.type
_entity_poly.pdbx_seq_one_letter_code
_entity_poly.pdbx_strand_id
1 'polypeptide(L)' 'MKSWKNINVDELDRLEIYALLPKTNCRRCGFDTCLAFAAAVEEGKRPITACRVLDQSSR' A
#
# COMPACT_ATOMS: atom_id res chain seq x y z
N MET A 1 16.23 0.08 -6.48
CA MET A 1 14.89 0.35 -7.05
C MET A 1 14.15 -0.98 -7.13
N LYS A 2 13.33 -1.35 -6.14
CA LYS A 2 12.64 -2.65 -6.18
C LYS A 2 11.47 -2.52 -7.15
N SER A 3 11.56 -3.22 -8.28
CA SER A 3 10.47 -3.34 -9.23
C SER A 3 9.38 -4.22 -8.59
N TRP A 4 8.32 -3.61 -8.07
CA TRP A 4 7.21 -4.33 -7.43
C TRP A 4 6.32 -5.08 -8.43
N LYS A 5 6.65 -5.02 -9.73
CA LYS A 5 5.91 -5.65 -10.82
C LYS A 5 5.82 -7.17 -10.72
N ASN A 6 6.60 -7.80 -9.84
CA ASN A 6 6.64 -9.25 -9.64
C ASN A 6 6.30 -9.68 -8.20
N ILE A 7 5.68 -8.80 -7.41
CA ILE A 7 5.31 -9.12 -6.01
C ILE A 7 3.83 -9.51 -5.97
N ASN A 8 3.53 -10.71 -5.46
CA ASN A 8 2.16 -11.08 -5.12
C ASN A 8 1.78 -10.43 -3.80
N VAL A 9 1.03 -9.33 -3.86
CA VAL A 9 0.66 -8.55 -2.67
C VAL A 9 -0.33 -9.30 -1.78
N ASP A 10 -1.09 -10.24 -2.35
CA ASP A 10 -2.08 -11.03 -1.62
C ASP A 10 -1.45 -12.06 -0.64
N GLU A 11 -0.13 -12.27 -0.71
CA GLU A 11 0.64 -13.17 0.18
C GLU A 11 1.46 -12.42 1.24
N LEU A 12 1.38 -11.09 1.29
CA LEU A 12 2.18 -10.26 2.20
C LEU A 12 1.46 -9.96 3.52
N ASP A 13 2.23 -9.87 4.60
CA ASP A 13 1.72 -9.36 5.87
C ASP A 13 1.54 -7.83 5.85
N ARG A 14 0.81 -7.30 6.84
CA ARG A 14 0.57 -5.85 6.97
C ARG A 14 1.83 -5.01 6.98
N LEU A 15 2.92 -5.49 7.58
CA LEU A 15 4.17 -4.73 7.69
C LEU A 15 4.92 -4.72 6.36
N GLU A 16 4.89 -5.83 5.62
CA GLU A 16 5.43 -5.94 4.27
C GLU A 16 4.66 -5.05 3.29
N ILE A 17 3.33 -5.07 3.33
CA ILE A 17 2.49 -4.15 2.55
C ILE A 17 2.81 -2.70 2.93
N TYR A 18 2.89 -2.39 4.22
CA TYR A 18 3.24 -1.05 4.69
C TYR A 18 4.63 -0.59 4.19
N ALA A 19 5.57 -1.51 4.01
CA ALA A 19 6.90 -1.21 3.48
C ALA A 19 6.87 -0.76 2.01
N LEU A 20 5.86 -1.19 1.23
CA LEU A 20 5.65 -0.78 -0.16
C LEU A 20 5.00 0.59 -0.29
N LEU A 21 4.32 1.07 0.75
CA LEU A 21 3.59 2.34 0.71
C LEU A 21 4.52 3.56 0.79
N PRO A 22 4.08 4.74 0.30
CA PRO A 22 4.84 5.99 0.43
C PRO A 22 4.96 6.54 1.87
N LYS A 23 4.24 5.96 2.84
CA LYS A 23 4.25 6.34 4.27
C LYS A 23 3.94 7.81 4.56
N THR A 24 3.22 8.49 3.66
CA THR A 24 2.87 9.92 3.81
C THR A 24 1.68 10.17 4.74
N ASN A 25 0.93 9.11 5.11
CA ASN A 25 -0.34 9.22 5.86
C ASN A 25 -1.32 10.26 5.27
N CYS A 26 -1.31 10.43 3.94
CA CYS A 26 -2.06 11.50 3.27
C CYS A 26 -3.59 11.39 3.33
N ARG A 27 -4.14 10.26 3.81
CA ARG A 27 -5.57 9.94 3.91
C ARG A 27 -6.36 9.98 2.59
N ARG A 28 -5.70 10.09 1.44
CA ARG A 28 -6.36 10.15 0.11
C ARG A 28 -7.08 8.85 -0.28
N CYS A 29 -6.76 7.74 0.38
CA CYS A 29 -7.46 6.45 0.23
C CYS A 29 -8.60 6.26 1.26
N GLY A 30 -8.83 7.21 2.17
CA GLY A 30 -9.88 7.14 3.19
C GLY A 30 -9.48 6.47 4.52
N PHE A 31 -8.20 6.13 4.71
CA PHE A 31 -7.69 5.56 5.95
C PHE A 31 -6.84 6.59 6.71
N ASP A 32 -6.88 6.54 8.05
CA ASP A 32 -6.19 7.50 8.92
C ASP A 32 -4.67 7.44 8.81
N THR A 33 -4.13 6.25 8.56
CA THR A 33 -2.70 6.00 8.39
C THR A 33 -2.44 5.02 7.25
N CYS A 34 -1.22 5.04 6.71
CA CYS A 34 -0.75 4.05 5.75
C CYS A 34 -0.74 2.63 6.36
N LEU A 35 -0.51 2.50 7.66
CA LEU A 35 -0.57 1.20 8.35
C LEU A 35 -1.99 0.66 8.43
N ALA A 36 -2.98 1.51 8.69
CA ALA A 36 -4.39 1.13 8.67
C ALA A 36 -4.84 0.73 7.25
N PHE A 37 -4.36 1.44 6.22
CA PHE A 37 -4.55 1.03 4.83
C PHE A 37 -3.92 -0.34 4.55
N ALA A 38 -2.67 -0.57 4.99
CA ALA A 38 -1.99 -1.85 4.81
C ALA A 38 -2.74 -3.02 5.47
N ALA A 39 -3.30 -2.82 6.67
CA ALA A 39 -4.14 -3.83 7.34
C ALA A 39 -5.39 -4.16 6.52
N ALA A 40 -6.05 -3.16 5.93
CA ALA A 40 -7.20 -3.39 5.08
C ALA A 40 -6.86 -4.12 3.77
N VAL A 41 -5.62 -3.99 3.29
CA VAL A 41 -5.12 -4.77 2.14
C VAL A 41 -4.82 -6.21 2.55
N GLU A 42 -4.13 -6.43 3.66
CA GLU A 42 -3.88 -7.76 4.25
C GLU A 42 -5.19 -8.55 4.46
N GLU A 43 -6.22 -7.87 4.96
CA GLU A 43 -7.55 -8.48 5.19
C GLU A 43 -8.37 -8.66 3.89
N GLY A 44 -7.83 -8.30 2.72
CA GLY A 44 -8.52 -8.37 1.42
C GLY A 44 -9.69 -7.38 1.26
N LYS A 45 -9.86 -6.43 2.18
CA LYS A 45 -10.94 -5.43 2.15
C LYS A 45 -10.70 -4.34 1.11
N ARG A 46 -9.44 -4.12 0.71
CA ARG A 46 -9.03 -3.12 -0.29
C ARG A 46 -7.84 -3.61 -1.11
N PRO A 47 -7.76 -3.30 -2.42
CA PRO A 47 -6.55 -3.57 -3.20
C PRO A 47 -5.47 -2.53 -2.89
N ILE A 48 -4.19 -2.92 -2.98
CA ILE A 48 -3.05 -2.00 -2.79
C ILE A 48 -3.06 -0.81 -3.77
N THR A 49 -3.62 -1.01 -4.97
CA THR A 49 -3.80 0.01 -6.01
C THR A 49 -4.76 1.13 -5.59
N ALA A 50 -5.52 0.98 -4.51
CA ALA A 50 -6.35 2.05 -3.96
C ALA A 50 -5.54 3.18 -3.29
N CYS A 51 -4.23 2.99 -3.08
CA CYS A 51 -3.35 4.06 -2.60
C CYS A 51 -3.10 5.09 -3.70
N ARG A 52 -3.73 6.27 -3.61
CA ARG A 52 -3.65 7.36 -4.62
C ARG A 52 -2.27 8.03 -4.77
N VAL A 53 -1.28 7.59 -4.02
CA VAL A 53 0.09 8.16 -4.02
C VAL A 53 1.14 7.12 -4.42
N LEU A 54 0.78 5.83 -4.42
CA LEU A 54 1.72 4.73 -4.67
C LEU A 54 2.39 4.80 -6.06
N ASP A 55 1.72 5.41 -7.04
CA ASP A 55 2.19 5.54 -8.44
C ASP A 55 2.92 6.88 -8.74
N GLN A 56 3.31 7.65 -7.72
CA GLN A 56 3.98 8.95 -7.95
C GLN A 56 5.51 8.88 -8.03
N SER A 57 6.11 7.68 -8.02
CA SER A 57 7.55 7.46 -8.18
C SER A 57 8.05 7.51 -9.64
N SER A 58 7.23 8.01 -10.57
CA SER A 58 7.52 8.09 -12.01
C SER A 58 7.55 9.53 -12.56
N ARG A 59 7.91 10.53 -11.76
CA ARG A 59 8.24 11.87 -12.27
C ARG A 59 9.61 12.31 -11.78
#